data_AF-A0A1X2ZMC4-F1
#
_entry.id   AF-A0A1X2ZMC4-F1
#
_cell.length_a   1.000
_cell.length_b   1.000
_cell.length_c   1.000
_cell.angle_alpha   90.00
_cell.angle_beta   90.00
_cell.angle_gamma   90.00
#
_symmetry.space_group_name_H-M   'P 1'
#
loop_
_entity.id
_entity.type
_entity.pdbx_description
1 polymer ?
#
loop_
_entity_poly.entity_id
_entity_poly.type
_entity_poly.pdbx_seq_one_letter_code
_entity_poly.pdbx_strand_id
1 'polypeptide(L)'
;MQWQSTGSFVPVTYGASNTIKVRDGLIFVDLSSFRSTVKVDNFTVWMFKSGVKPSKAVSLGCVANVAGIAYGKQATWNTDGSVALIGGVGPNDVVQCFSKIIPVPDGVTFA
;
A
#
# COMPACT_ATOMS: atom_id res chain seq x y z
N MET A 1 -5.75 10.54 3.31
CA MET A 1 -4.73 9.95 2.42
C MET A 1 -4.77 10.71 1.11
N GLN A 2 -3.60 10.95 0.50
CA GLN A 2 -3.49 11.56 -0.82
C GLN A 2 -2.92 10.52 -1.79
N TRP A 3 -3.48 10.43 -3.00
CA TRP A 3 -2.86 9.67 -4.08
C TRP A 3 -1.63 10.42 -4.59
N GLN A 4 -0.57 9.69 -4.93
CA GLN A 4 0.61 10.30 -5.56
C GLN A 4 0.24 11.05 -6.85
N SER A 5 -0.68 10.50 -7.64
CA SER A 5 -1.29 11.14 -8.81
C SER A 5 -2.69 10.58 -9.03
N THR A 6 -3.71 11.45 -9.04
CA THR A 6 -5.10 11.06 -9.31
C THR A 6 -5.39 10.82 -10.79
N GLY A 7 -4.55 11.33 -11.70
CA GLY A 7 -4.63 11.05 -13.14
C GLY A 7 -3.94 9.74 -13.54
N SER A 8 -2.92 9.33 -12.79
CA SER A 8 -2.15 8.10 -13.05
C SER A 8 -2.72 6.87 -12.34
N PHE A 9 -3.31 7.07 -11.16
CA PHE A 9 -3.85 6.00 -10.31
C PHE A 9 -5.27 6.34 -9.92
N VAL A 10 -6.21 5.76 -10.68
CA VAL A 10 -7.63 6.04 -10.55
C VAL A 10 -8.24 5.10 -9.51
N PRO A 11 -8.80 5.60 -8.40
CA PRO A 11 -9.42 4.76 -7.39
C PRO A 11 -10.52 3.87 -7.99
N VAL A 12 -10.63 2.63 -7.51
CA VAL A 12 -11.76 1.75 -7.84
C VAL A 12 -12.67 1.55 -6.64
N THR A 13 -13.94 1.26 -6.88
CA THR A 13 -15.02 1.30 -5.87
C THR A 13 -14.99 0.17 -4.83
N TYR A 14 -14.11 -0.83 -4.98
CA TYR A 14 -14.00 -1.93 -4.01
C TYR A 14 -13.46 -1.38 -2.69
N GLY A 15 -14.32 -1.38 -1.67
CA GLY A 15 -14.14 -0.66 -0.42
C GLY A 15 -12.87 -1.01 0.32
N ALA A 16 -12.05 0.00 0.56
CA ALA A 16 -10.99 -0.05 1.57
C ALA A 16 -10.91 1.32 2.24
N SER A 17 -10.60 1.32 3.53
CA SER A 17 -10.57 2.52 4.36
C SER A 17 -9.35 3.41 4.15
N ASN A 18 -8.34 2.94 3.38
CA ASN A 18 -7.02 3.58 3.28
C ASN A 18 -6.46 3.89 4.67
N THR A 19 -6.28 2.86 5.48
CA THR A 19 -5.73 3.00 6.82
C THR A 19 -4.58 2.04 7.06
N ILE A 20 -3.59 2.53 7.82
CA ILE A 20 -2.65 1.68 8.53
C ILE A 20 -2.80 2.03 10.01
N LYS A 21 -3.01 1.03 10.85
CA LYS A 21 -3.14 1.19 12.30
C LYS A 21 -2.18 0.23 12.99
N VAL A 22 -1.61 0.68 14.10
CA VAL A 22 -0.77 -0.15 14.95
C VAL A 22 -1.46 -0.29 16.30
N ARG A 23 -1.62 -1.53 16.77
CA ARG A 23 -2.23 -1.83 18.07
C ARG A 23 -1.78 -3.22 18.51
N ASP A 24 -1.47 -3.36 19.80
CA ASP A 24 -1.18 -4.65 20.45
C ASP A 24 -0.08 -5.47 19.73
N GLY A 25 0.97 -4.79 19.25
CA GLY A 25 2.07 -5.44 18.53
C GLY A 25 1.72 -5.89 17.10
N LEU A 26 0.59 -5.44 16.56
CA LEU A 26 0.10 -5.77 15.22
C LEU A 26 -0.04 -4.51 14.36
N ILE A 27 0.16 -4.68 13.06
CA ILE A 27 -0.07 -3.68 12.02
C ILE A 27 -1.29 -4.14 11.20
N PHE A 28 -2.35 -3.35 11.23
CA PHE A 28 -3.56 -3.54 10.45
C PHE A 28 -3.43 -2.68 9.19
N VAL A 29 -3.43 -3.33 8.03
CA VAL A 29 -3.23 -2.71 6.73
C VAL A 29 -4.51 -2.84 5.92
N ASP A 30 -5.06 -1.71 5.49
CA ASP A 30 -6.24 -1.66 4.63
C ASP A 30 -6.06 -0.56 3.57
N LEU A 31 -5.54 -0.93 2.40
CA LEU A 31 -5.16 -0.01 1.32
C LEU A 31 -6.23 0.02 0.23
N SER A 32 -6.47 1.18 -0.40
CA SER A 32 -7.36 1.25 -1.57
C SER A 32 -6.75 0.67 -2.81
N SER A 33 -7.59 -0.11 -3.47
CA SER A 33 -7.42 -0.58 -4.83
C SER A 33 -7.45 0.60 -5.83
N PHE A 34 -6.79 0.43 -6.97
CA PHE A 34 -6.78 1.43 -8.03
C PHE A 34 -6.55 0.78 -9.40
N ARG A 35 -6.90 1.51 -10.46
CA ARG A 35 -6.50 1.23 -11.84
C ARG A 35 -5.33 2.13 -12.21
N SER A 36 -4.26 1.55 -12.73
CA SER A 36 -3.17 2.32 -13.31
C SER A 36 -3.51 2.78 -14.72
N THR A 37 -3.19 4.02 -15.07
CA THR A 37 -3.23 4.52 -16.47
C THR A 37 -1.84 4.58 -17.10
N VAL A 38 -0.79 4.26 -16.33
CA VAL A 38 0.61 4.40 -16.72
C VAL A 38 1.38 3.10 -16.50
N LYS A 39 2.51 2.96 -17.20
CA LYS A 39 3.51 1.94 -16.89
C LYS A 39 4.56 2.54 -15.94
N VAL A 40 4.75 1.94 -14.77
CA VAL A 40 5.77 2.35 -13.80
C VAL A 40 6.34 1.14 -13.07
N ASP A 41 7.61 1.21 -12.65
CA ASP A 41 8.24 0.22 -11.78
C ASP A 41 7.80 0.42 -10.32
N ASN A 42 8.67 0.14 -9.34
CA ASN A 42 8.35 0.42 -7.94
C ASN A 42 7.96 1.88 -7.74
N PHE A 43 6.80 2.13 -7.13
CA PHE A 43 6.30 3.50 -7.01
C PHE A 43 5.48 3.71 -5.75
N THR A 44 5.55 4.91 -5.21
CA THR A 44 4.76 5.33 -4.06
C THR A 44 3.33 5.67 -4.51
N VAL A 45 2.34 4.97 -3.94
CA VAL A 45 0.94 5.12 -4.33
C VAL A 45 0.15 5.83 -3.22
N TRP A 46 0.27 5.31 -2.00
CA TRP A 46 -0.53 5.76 -0.86
C TRP A 46 0.29 6.70 0.01
N MET A 47 -0.11 7.98 0.08
CA MET A 47 0.56 8.99 0.89
C MET A 47 -0.22 9.24 2.20
N PHE A 48 0.31 8.73 3.30
CA PHE A 48 -0.21 8.98 4.65
C PHE A 48 0.55 10.16 5.28
N LYS A 49 0.10 11.39 4.98
CA LYS A 49 0.73 12.62 5.50
C LYS A 49 0.63 12.77 7.02
N SER A 50 -0.40 12.17 7.62
CA SER A 50 -0.70 12.20 9.05
C SER A 50 -0.99 10.79 9.56
N GLY A 51 -0.87 10.61 10.88
CA GLY A 51 -1.03 9.33 11.54
C GLY A 51 0.31 8.70 11.89
N VAL A 52 0.24 7.45 12.36
CA VAL A 52 1.38 6.67 12.81
C VAL A 52 2.42 6.50 11.70
N LYS A 53 3.71 6.55 12.04
CA LYS A 53 4.84 6.33 11.11
C LYS A 53 5.86 5.38 11.72
N PRO A 54 6.39 4.42 10.95
CA PRO A 54 7.38 3.49 11.46
C PRO A 54 8.77 4.15 11.53
N SER A 55 9.59 3.76 12.49
CA SER A 55 10.97 4.27 12.63
C SER A 55 11.94 3.73 11.57
N LYS A 56 11.56 2.66 10.86
CA LYS A 56 12.29 2.04 9.75
C LYS A 56 11.29 1.63 8.68
N ALA A 57 11.75 1.44 7.44
CA ALA A 57 10.91 0.90 6.39
C ALA A 57 10.40 -0.51 6.76
N VAL A 58 9.09 -0.75 6.63
CA VAL A 58 8.44 -2.02 6.95
C VAL A 58 7.95 -2.68 5.66
N SER A 59 8.38 -3.91 5.41
CA SER A 59 7.76 -4.73 4.37
C SER A 59 6.36 -5.14 4.83
N LEU A 60 5.35 -4.76 4.06
CA LEU A 60 3.97 -5.17 4.29
C LEU A 60 3.67 -6.54 3.67
N GLY A 61 4.65 -7.19 3.01
CA GLY A 61 4.45 -8.42 2.24
C GLY A 61 3.44 -8.22 1.10
N CYS A 62 2.76 -9.29 0.70
CA CYS A 62 1.71 -9.22 -0.32
C CYS A 62 0.49 -8.45 0.22
N VAL A 63 0.04 -7.43 -0.51
CA VAL A 63 -1.09 -6.55 -0.15
C VAL A 63 -2.17 -6.45 -1.23
N ALA A 64 -1.91 -6.96 -2.43
CA ALA A 64 -2.84 -6.87 -3.54
C ALA A 64 -2.62 -7.99 -4.57
N ASN A 65 -3.62 -8.22 -5.41
CA ASN A 65 -3.50 -8.96 -6.67
C ASN A 65 -3.68 -8.00 -7.85
N VAL A 66 -3.25 -8.40 -9.05
CA VAL A 66 -3.63 -7.70 -10.29
C VAL A 66 -4.73 -8.50 -10.96
N ALA A 67 -5.87 -7.85 -11.27
CA ALA A 67 -7.03 -8.53 -11.85
C ALA A 67 -6.65 -9.28 -13.14
N GLY A 68 -6.99 -10.57 -13.20
CA GLY A 68 -6.68 -11.42 -14.36
C GLY A 68 -5.23 -11.94 -14.43
N ILE A 69 -4.41 -11.69 -13.40
CA ILE A 69 -3.00 -12.15 -13.34
C ILE A 69 -2.80 -13.05 -12.10
N ALA A 70 -1.98 -14.09 -12.23
CA ALA A 70 -1.72 -15.09 -11.18
C ALA A 70 -0.72 -14.66 -10.09
N TYR A 71 -0.31 -13.39 -10.05
CA TYR A 71 0.72 -12.91 -9.12
C TYR A 71 0.22 -11.73 -8.28
N GLY A 72 0.59 -11.77 -6.99
CA GLY A 72 0.35 -10.69 -6.04
C GLY A 72 1.38 -9.57 -6.12
N LYS A 73 1.04 -8.42 -5.54
CA LYS A 73 1.93 -7.27 -5.37
C LYS A 73 2.28 -7.08 -3.91
N GLN A 74 3.54 -6.78 -3.67
CA GLN A 74 4.04 -6.45 -2.35
C GLN A 74 4.07 -4.94 -2.15
N ALA A 75 4.17 -4.51 -0.90
CA ALA A 75 4.36 -3.11 -0.59
C ALA A 75 5.35 -2.87 0.56
N THR A 76 5.97 -1.70 0.55
CA THR A 76 6.85 -1.20 1.62
C THR A 76 6.25 0.06 2.20
N TRP A 77 6.10 0.10 3.53
CA TRP A 77 5.71 1.28 4.28
C TRP A 77 6.95 2.04 4.73
N ASN A 78 7.13 3.24 4.22
CA ASN A 78 8.30 4.09 4.45
C ASN A 78 8.18 4.90 5.74
N THR A 79 9.30 5.41 6.23
CA THR A 79 9.40 6.19 7.48
C THR A 79 8.68 7.55 7.41
N ASP A 80 8.46 8.07 6.21
CA ASP A 80 7.66 9.29 5.99
C ASP A 80 6.14 9.02 6.06
N GLY A 81 5.73 7.76 6.20
CA GLY A 81 4.36 7.28 6.22
C GLY A 81 3.84 6.84 4.85
N SER A 82 4.57 7.09 3.76
CA SER A 82 4.15 6.70 2.42
C SER A 82 4.28 5.19 2.18
N VAL A 83 3.48 4.63 1.26
CA VAL A 83 3.54 3.21 0.91
C VAL A 83 3.86 3.05 -0.57
N ALA A 84 4.93 2.32 -0.85
CA ALA A 84 5.39 1.98 -2.18
C ALA A 84 4.93 0.57 -2.60
N LEU A 85 4.32 0.46 -3.78
CA LEU A 85 4.04 -0.81 -4.42
C LEU A 85 5.31 -1.35 -5.07
N ILE A 86 5.56 -2.65 -4.92
CA ILE A 86 6.74 -3.35 -5.44
C ILE A 86 6.37 -4.20 -6.65
N GLY A 87 7.23 -4.19 -7.67
CA GLY A 87 7.09 -4.96 -8.91
C GLY A 87 6.28 -4.25 -10.00
N GLY A 88 6.02 -2.94 -9.84
CA GLY A 88 5.41 -2.08 -10.86
C GLY A 88 3.99 -2.44 -11.31
N VAL A 89 3.46 -1.65 -12.24
CA VAL A 89 2.17 -1.84 -12.90
C VAL A 89 2.26 -1.40 -14.36
N GLY A 90 1.44 -2.02 -15.21
CA GLY A 90 1.19 -1.59 -16.58
C GLY A 90 -0.07 -0.72 -16.71
N PRO A 91 -0.27 -0.10 -17.89
CA PRO A 91 -1.52 0.60 -18.18
C PRO A 91 -2.71 -0.36 -18.14
N ASN A 92 -3.80 0.07 -17.53
CA ASN A 92 -5.04 -0.68 -17.27
C ASN A 92 -4.95 -1.81 -16.24
N ASP A 93 -3.79 -2.03 -15.61
CA ASP A 93 -3.72 -2.95 -14.47
C ASP A 93 -4.66 -2.47 -13.36
N VAL A 94 -5.51 -3.38 -12.89
CA VAL A 94 -6.37 -3.15 -11.73
C VAL A 94 -5.73 -3.83 -10.53
N VAL A 95 -5.12 -3.03 -9.66
CA VAL A 95 -4.52 -3.47 -8.40
C VAL A 95 -5.64 -3.59 -7.37
N GLN A 96 -5.95 -4.84 -6.99
CA GLN A 96 -7.00 -5.21 -6.04
C GLN A 96 -6.38 -5.49 -4.68
N CYS A 97 -6.39 -4.48 -3.82
CA CYS A 97 -5.91 -4.58 -2.46
C CYS A 97 -6.86 -5.40 -1.58
N PHE A 98 -6.30 -6.08 -0.59
CA PHE A 98 -7.03 -6.78 0.45
C PHE A 98 -6.48 -6.38 1.82
N SER A 99 -7.34 -6.36 2.83
CA SER A 99 -6.91 -6.05 4.19
C SER A 99 -6.09 -7.20 4.78
N LYS A 100 -5.12 -6.86 5.62
CA LYS A 100 -4.31 -7.87 6.32
C LYS A 100 -3.83 -7.37 7.67
N ILE A 101 -3.39 -8.31 8.49
CA ILE A 101 -2.78 -8.07 9.79
C ILE A 101 -1.39 -8.73 9.77
N ILE A 102 -0.35 -7.99 10.18
CA ILE A 102 1.00 -8.52 10.32
C ILE A 102 1.56 -8.18 11.70
N PRO A 103 2.47 -8.99 12.27
CA PRO A 103 3.19 -8.60 13.46
C PRO A 103 4.07 -7.37 13.19
N VAL A 104 4.23 -6.52 14.21
CA VAL A 104 5.25 -5.47 14.22
C VAL A 104 6.62 -6.15 14.08
N PRO A 105 7.44 -5.79 13.07
CA PRO A 105 8.77 -6.36 12.93
C PRO A 105 9.68 -5.98 14.09
N ASP A 106 10.66 -6.84 14.38
CA ASP A 106 11.62 -6.59 15.46
C ASP A 106 12.37 -5.27 15.28
N GLY A 107 12.56 -4.56 16.40
CA GLY A 107 13.23 -3.26 16.42
C GLY A 107 12.55 -2.14 15.61
N VAL A 108 11.26 -2.29 15.27
CA VAL A 108 10.42 -1.23 14.69
C VAL A 108 9.59 -0.58 15.79
N THR A 109 9.66 0.75 15.84
CA THR A 109 8.88 1.61 16.74
C THR A 109 8.05 2.58 15.92
N PHE A 110 7.11 3.29 16.56
CA PHE A 110 6.18 4.16 15.86
C PHE A 110 6.02 5.52 16.54
N ALA A 111 5.83 6.57 15.72
CA ALA A 111 5.59 7.95 16.13
C ALA A 111 4.35 8.53 15.45
#